data_AF-Q72WH5-F1
#
_entry.id   AF-Q72WH5-F1
#
_cell.length_a   1.000
_cell.length_b   1.000
_cell.length_c   1.000
_cell.angle_alpha   90.00
_cell.angle_beta   90.00
_cell.angle_gamma   90.00
#
_symmetry.space_group_name_H-M   'P 1'
#
loop_
_entity.id
_entity.type
_entity.pdbx_description
1 polymer ?
#
loop_
_entity_poly.entity_id
_entity_poly.type
_entity_poly.pdbx_seq_one_letter_code
_entity_poly.pdbx_strand_id
1 'polypeptide(L)' 'MTEPRASAFDLADDHSGVKARALKEELLTLDMSVKRTMDAGLTPDDMKVAQAARDAVQAASRVVEALSR' A
#
# COMPACT_ATOMS: atom_id res chain seq x y z
N MET A 1 12.39 15.98 -8.40
CA MET A 1 10.95 16.20 -8.16
C MET A 1 10.57 15.17 -7.11
N THR A 2 10.45 15.57 -5.84
CA THR A 2 10.16 14.64 -4.74
C THR A 2 8.67 14.40 -4.72
N GLU A 3 8.24 13.16 -4.90
CA GLU A 3 6.82 12.77 -4.82
C GLU A 3 6.25 13.16 -3.44
N PRO A 4 5.03 13.71 -3.37
CA PRO A 4 4.39 14.01 -2.09
C PRO A 4 4.09 12.69 -1.37
N ARG A 5 4.94 12.32 -0.41
CA ARG A 5 4.67 11.22 0.51
C ARG A 5 3.48 11.63 1.38
N ALA A 6 2.29 11.16 1.03
CA ALA A 6 1.08 11.39 1.81
C ALA A 6 1.34 11.00 3.28
N SER A 7 1.17 11.96 4.19
CA SER A 7 1.35 11.75 5.62
C SER A 7 0.09 11.14 6.24
N ALA A 8 0.23 10.32 7.28
CA ALA A 8 -0.93 9.79 8.02
C ALA A 8 -1.83 10.91 8.59
N PHE A 9 -1.24 12.06 8.93
CA PHE A 9 -1.99 13.25 9.38
C PHE A 9 -2.79 13.91 8.25
N ASP A 10 -2.27 13.90 7.01
CA ASP A 10 -2.99 14.40 5.83
C ASP A 10 -4.24 13.57 5.52
N LEU A 11 -4.24 12.30 5.92
CA LEU A 11 -5.34 11.36 5.73
C LEU A 11 -6.43 11.55 6.80
N ALA A 12 -6.02 11.84 8.04
CA ALA A 12 -6.96 12.10 9.13
C ALA A 12 -7.68 13.45 8.99
N ASP A 13 -7.04 14.44 8.35
CA ASP A 13 -7.62 15.76 8.06
C ASP A 13 -8.44 15.76 6.76
N ASP A 14 -8.42 14.66 5.98
CA ASP A 14 -9.14 14.55 4.72
C ASP A 14 -10.63 14.21 4.93
N HIS A 15 -11.41 15.21 5.32
CA HIS A 15 -12.87 15.12 5.41
C HIS A 15 -13.56 14.76 4.08
N SER A 16 -12.87 14.90 2.95
CA SER A 16 -13.42 14.59 1.62
C SER A 16 -13.26 13.12 1.21
N GLY A 17 -12.37 12.37 1.90
CA GLY A 17 -12.04 10.97 1.58
C GLY A 17 -11.32 10.77 0.24
N VAL A 18 -10.97 11.83 -0.48
CA VAL A 18 -10.31 11.77 -1.80
C VAL A 18 -8.88 11.27 -1.68
N LYS A 19 -8.12 11.73 -0.68
CA LYS A 19 -6.76 11.26 -0.40
C LYS A 19 -6.78 9.81 0.09
N ALA A 20 -7.74 9.46 0.95
CA ALA A 20 -7.94 8.08 1.39
C ALA A 20 -8.21 7.13 0.21
N ARG A 21 -9.04 7.55 -0.74
CA ARG A 21 -9.33 6.77 -1.94
C ARG A 21 -8.11 6.63 -2.86
N ALA A 22 -7.41 7.73 -3.13
CA ALA A 22 -6.19 7.71 -3.96
C ALA A 22 -5.14 6.77 -3.34
N LEU A 23 -4.93 6.85 -2.03
CA LEU A 23 -3.98 6.00 -1.32
C LEU A 23 -4.40 4.51 -1.35
N LYS A 24 -5.70 4.20 -1.27
CA LYS A 24 -6.20 2.82 -1.45
C LYS A 24 -5.94 2.29 -2.86
N GLU A 25 -6.12 3.11 -3.90
CA GLU A 25 -5.86 2.72 -5.29
C GLU A 25 -4.35 2.48 -5.53
N GLU A 26 -3.48 3.30 -4.94
CA GLU A 26 -2.02 3.08 -4.97
C GLU A 26 -1.61 1.80 -4.24
N LEU A 27 -2.13 1.56 -3.03
CA LEU A 27 -1.84 0.35 -2.26
C LEU A 27 -2.32 -0.91 -2.98
N LEU A 28 -3.50 -0.86 -3.62
CA LEU A 28 -4.00 -1.97 -4.44
C LEU A 28 -3.08 -2.25 -5.63
N THR A 29 -2.57 -1.19 -6.27
CA THR A 29 -1.63 -1.31 -7.39
C THR A 29 -0.32 -1.96 -6.95
N LEU A 30 0.19 -1.59 -5.77
CA LEU A 30 1.38 -2.21 -5.17
C LEU A 30 1.16 -3.69 -4.82
N ASP A 31 0.04 -4.07 -4.18
CA ASP A 31 -0.25 -5.48 -3.85
C ASP A 31 -0.32 -6.34 -5.13
N MET A 32 -0.99 -5.84 -6.17
CA MET A 32 -1.11 -6.53 -7.45
C MET A 32 0.24 -6.68 -8.18
N SER A 33 1.11 -5.66 -8.09
CA SER A 33 2.46 -5.70 -8.65
C SER A 33 3.32 -6.75 -7.93
N VAL A 34 3.34 -6.71 -6.59
CA VAL A 34 4.09 -7.68 -5.78
C VAL A 34 3.59 -9.10 -6.03
N LYS A 35 2.26 -9.30 -6.08
CA LYS A 35 1.66 -10.60 -6.40
C LYS A 35 2.09 -11.10 -7.78
N ARG A 36 2.06 -10.25 -8.81
CA ARG A 36 2.51 -10.62 -10.17
C ARG A 36 3.98 -11.03 -10.18
N THR A 37 4.82 -10.33 -9.43
CA THR A 37 6.25 -10.66 -9.30
C THR A 37 6.44 -12.01 -8.58
N MET A 38 5.65 -12.30 -7.55
CA MET A 38 5.66 -13.62 -6.89
C MET A 38 5.19 -14.73 -7.84
N ASP A 39 4.13 -14.49 -8.60
CA ASP A 39 3.56 -15.44 -9.56
C ASP A 39 4.52 -15.73 -10.74
N ALA A 40 5.41 -14.79 -11.07
CA ALA A 40 6.45 -14.97 -12.10
C ALA A 40 7.58 -15.94 -11.68
N GLY A 41 7.61 -16.33 -10.40
CA GLY A 41 8.63 -17.19 -9.84
C GLY A 41 9.82 -16.37 -9.33
N LEU A 42 10.05 -16.46 -8.01
CA LEU A 42 11.17 -15.82 -7.32
C LEU A 42 12.06 -16.88 -6.68
N THR A 43 13.32 -16.51 -6.39
CA THR A 43 14.17 -17.32 -5.52
C THR A 43 13.55 -17.42 -4.12
N PRO A 44 13.89 -18.44 -3.32
CA PRO A 44 13.33 -18.57 -1.97
C PRO A 44 13.54 -17.36 -1.07
N ASP A 45 14.66 -16.65 -1.22
CA ASP A 45 14.94 -15.45 -0.43
C ASP A 45 14.18 -14.23 -0.94
N ASP A 46 14.11 -14.05 -2.27
CA ASP A 46 13.30 -12.98 -2.86
C ASP A 46 11.79 -13.18 -2.59
N MET A 47 11.33 -14.43 -2.51
CA MET A 47 9.96 -14.76 -2.14
C MET A 47 9.62 -14.29 -0.72
N LYS A 48 10.56 -14.43 0.24
CA LYS A 48 10.37 -13.91 1.61
C LYS A 48 10.27 -12.39 1.62
N VAL A 49 11.11 -11.72 0.84
CA VAL A 49 11.09 -10.25 0.72
C VAL A 49 9.79 -9.78 0.09
N ALA A 50 9.35 -10.44 -0.99
CA ALA A 50 8.09 -10.13 -1.66
C ALA A 50 6.88 -10.37 -0.73
N GLN A 51 6.89 -11.45 0.05
CA GLN A 51 5.85 -11.71 1.05
C GLN A 51 5.83 -10.62 2.14
N ALA A 52 6.99 -10.24 2.67
CA ALA A 52 7.07 -9.17 3.67
C ALA A 52 6.59 -7.81 3.12
N ALA A 53 6.93 -7.50 1.86
CA ALA A 53 6.44 -6.30 1.19
C ALA A 53 4.91 -6.33 1.03
N ARG A 54 4.35 -7.49 0.68
CA ARG A 54 2.91 -7.70 0.57
C ARG A 54 2.20 -7.50 1.91
N ASP A 55 2.74 -8.08 2.98
CA ASP A 55 2.18 -7.93 4.32
C ASP A 55 2.20 -6.47 4.79
N ALA A 56 3.25 -5.73 4.46
CA ALA A 56 3.35 -4.29 4.76
C ALA A 56 2.28 -3.47 4.00
N VAL A 57 2.04 -3.77 2.72
CA VAL A 57 0.98 -3.11 1.92
C VAL A 57 -0.40 -3.39 2.51
N GLN A 58 -0.67 -4.63 2.93
CA GLN A 58 -1.93 -4.98 3.58
C GLN A 58 -2.10 -4.28 4.93
N ALA A 59 -1.04 -4.18 5.73
CA ALA A 59 -1.06 -3.45 6.98
C ALA A 59 -1.36 -1.95 6.75
N ALA A 60 -0.72 -1.34 5.74
CA ALA A 60 -1.00 0.04 5.35
C ALA A 60 -2.47 0.21 4.94
N SER A 61 -3.04 -0.71 4.16
CA SER A 61 -4.46 -0.66 3.76
C SER A 61 -5.40 -0.66 4.98
N ARG A 62 -5.11 -1.48 6.00
CA ARG A 62 -5.89 -1.51 7.25
C ARG A 62 -5.80 -0.20 8.03
N VAL A 63 -4.62 0.43 8.06
CA VAL A 63 -4.44 1.74 8.70
C VAL A 63 -5.26 2.81 7.95
N VAL A 64 -5.20 2.82 6.62
CA VAL A 64 -5.99 3.74 5.80
C VAL A 64 -7.49 3.54 6.04
N GLU A 65 -7.97 2.30 6.08
CA GLU A 65 -9.36 1.99 6.41
C GLU A 65 -9.78 2.48 7.80
N ALA A 66 -8.91 2.32 8.80
CA ALA A 66 -9.17 2.78 10.15
C ALA A 66 -9.21 4.32 10.26
N LEU A 67 -8.38 5.03 9.49
CA LEU A 67 -8.32 6.49 9.48
C LEU A 67 -9.41 7.14 8.63
N SER A 68 -10.02 6.41 7.71
CA SER A 68 -11.07 6.93 6.81
C SER A 68 -12.49 6.72 7.34
N ARG A 69 -12.64 6.33 8.61
CA ARG A 69 -13.90 5.86 9.20
C ARG A 69 -14.56 6.90 10.11
#